data_AF-A0AAT9GQZ1-F1
#
_entry.id   AF-A0AAT9GQZ1-F1
#
_cell.length_a   1.000
_cell.length_b   1.000
_cell.length_c   1.000
_cell.angle_alpha   90.00
_cell.angle_beta   90.00
_cell.angle_gamma   90.00
#
_symmetry.space_group_name_H-M   'P 1'
#
loop_
_entity.id
_entity.type
_entity.pdbx_description
1 polymer ?
#
loop_
_entity_poly.entity_id
_entity_poly.type
_entity_poly.pdbx_seq_one_letter_code
_entity_poly.pdbx_strand_id
1 'polypeptide(L)' 'MKLLVETSALIEYLRRNEKIKEIVEEADEIYISSLSVFELLSGRVKEDVIIGFYKAV' A
#
# COMPACT_ATOMS: atom_id res chain seq x y z
N MET A 1 3.81 -3.44 -19.49
CA MET A 1 4.47 -4.18 -18.41
C MET A 1 3.43 -4.64 -17.37
N LYS A 2 3.57 -5.84 -16.77
CA LYS A 2 2.77 -6.26 -15.60
C LYS A 2 3.57 -5.97 -14.31
N LEU A 3 2.96 -5.29 -13.35
CA LEU A 3 3.64 -4.81 -12.15
C LEU A 3 2.96 -5.34 -10.88
N LEU A 4 3.71 -6.01 -10.00
CA LEU A 4 3.28 -6.29 -8.63
C LEU A 4 3.83 -5.20 -7.72
N VAL A 5 2.95 -4.45 -7.06
CA VAL A 5 3.32 -3.30 -6.25
C VAL A 5 3.24 -3.66 -4.77
N GLU A 6 4.40 -3.62 -4.13
CA GLU A 6 4.55 -3.78 -2.68
C GLU A 6 4.13 -2.52 -1.92
N THR A 7 3.84 -2.68 -0.62
CA THR A 7 3.38 -1.61 0.27
C THR A 7 4.30 -0.39 0.26
N SER A 8 5.62 -0.60 0.25
CA SER A 8 6.61 0.49 0.21
C SER A 8 6.52 1.34 -1.05
N ALA A 9 6.33 0.71 -2.21
CA ALA A 9 6.15 1.42 -3.49
C ALA A 9 4.82 2.18 -3.52
N LEU A 10 3.74 1.62 -2.94
CA LEU A 10 2.47 2.34 -2.77
C LEU A 10 2.61 3.57 -1.87
N ILE A 11 3.37 3.47 -0.78
CA ILE A 11 3.65 4.62 0.11
C ILE A 11 4.36 5.73 -0.65
N GLU A 12 5.40 5.40 -1.42
CA GLU A 12 6.15 6.38 -2.21
C GLU A 12 5.30 6.98 -3.35
N TYR A 13 4.47 6.17 -4.00
CA TYR A 13 3.47 6.64 -4.96
C TYR A 13 2.51 7.66 -4.32
N LEU A 14 1.99 7.37 -3.13
CA LEU A 14 1.11 8.28 -2.37
C LEU A 14 1.81 9.55 -1.90
N ARG A 15 3.12 9.49 -1.67
CA ARG A 15 3.98 10.65 -1.37
C ARG A 15 4.33 11.48 -2.61
N ARG A 16 3.79 11.13 -3.78
CA ARG A 16 4.05 11.79 -5.07
C ARG A 16 5.51 11.69 -5.50
N ASN A 17 6.14 10.55 -5.25
CA ASN A 17 7.47 10.28 -5.80
C ASN A 17 7.36 10.13 -7.34
N GLU A 18 7.89 11.10 -8.07
CA GLU A 18 7.76 11.18 -9.54
C GLU A 18 8.27 9.93 -10.26
N LYS A 19 9.38 9.33 -9.80
CA LYS A 19 9.94 8.13 -10.43
C LYS A 19 9.04 6.91 -10.26
N ILE A 20 8.44 6.76 -9.07
CA ILE A 20 7.50 5.66 -8.82
C ILE A 20 6.22 5.88 -9.59
N LYS A 21 5.75 7.13 -9.67
CA LYS A 21 4.56 7.50 -10.42
C LYS A 21 4.70 7.16 -11.91
N GLU A 22 5.81 7.52 -12.55
CA GLU A 22 6.13 7.18 -13.94
C GLU A 22 6.08 5.66 -14.18
N ILE A 23 6.75 4.87 -13.34
CA ILE A 23 6.77 3.40 -13.44
C ILE A 23 5.36 2.79 -13.31
N VAL A 24 4.54 3.36 -12.43
CA VAL A 24 3.16 2.89 -12.18
C VAL A 24 2.24 3.28 -13.35
N GLU A 25 2.40 4.48 -13.92
CA GLU A 25 1.60 4.97 -15.05
C GLU A 25 1.93 4.27 -16.38
N GLU A 26 3.16 3.76 -16.55
CA GLU A 26 3.58 2.96 -17.70
C GLU A 26 3.19 1.46 -17.62
N ALA A 27 2.61 1.03 -16.51
CA ALA A 27 2.18 -0.37 -16.34
C ALA A 27 0.86 -0.64 -17.08
N ASP A 28 0.81 -1.74 -17.84
CA ASP A 28 -0.41 -2.19 -18.51
C ASP A 28 -1.40 -2.78 -17.50
N GLU A 29 -0.86 -3.49 -16.49
CA GLU A 29 -1.61 -4.13 -15.43
C GLU A 29 -0.87 -3.97 -14.10
N ILE A 30 -1.62 -3.64 -13.05
CA ILE A 30 -1.10 -3.44 -11.69
C ILE A 30 -1.77 -4.44 -10.76
N TYR A 31 -0.94 -5.18 -10.04
CA TYR A 31 -1.35 -6.13 -9.02
C TYR A 31 -0.92 -5.61 -7.66
N ILE A 32 -1.83 -5.67 -6.69
CA ILE A 32 -1.55 -5.31 -5.31
C ILE A 32 -2.09 -6.45 -4.44
N SER A 33 -1.26 -6.95 -3.52
CA SER A 33 -1.69 -8.00 -2.61
C SER A 33 -2.67 -7.44 -1.57
N SER A 34 -3.64 -8.25 -1.13
CA SER A 34 -4.54 -7.87 -0.03
C SER A 34 -3.80 -7.55 1.26
N LEU A 35 -2.65 -8.22 1.50
CA LEU A 35 -1.76 -7.92 2.62
C LEU A 35 -1.17 -6.51 2.51
N SER A 36 -0.70 -6.12 1.32
CA SER A 36 -0.15 -4.79 1.10
C SER A 36 -1.19 -3.69 1.26
N VAL A 37 -2.43 -3.94 0.84
CA VAL A 37 -3.56 -3.04 1.12
C VAL A 37 -3.82 -2.96 2.63
N PHE A 38 -3.83 -4.10 3.32
CA PHE A 38 -4.03 -4.14 4.77
C PHE A 38 -2.96 -3.35 5.53
N GLU A 39 -1.68 -3.50 5.20
CA GLU A 39 -0.57 -2.75 5.79
C GLU A 39 -0.71 -1.24 5.54
N LEU A 40 -1.07 -0.86 4.31
CA LEU A 40 -1.26 0.55 3.94
C LEU A 40 -2.41 1.20 4.73
N LEU A 41 -3.52 0.49 4.87
CA LEU A 41 -4.66 0.93 5.66
C LEU A 41 -4.33 0.96 7.15
N SER A 42 -3.61 -0.05 7.65
CA SER A 42 -3.14 -0.13 9.03
C SER A 42 -2.19 1.00 9.39
N GLY A 43 -1.33 1.46 8.47
CA GLY A 43 -0.50 2.65 8.68
C GLY A 43 -1.27 3.97 8.67
N ARG A 44 -2.49 4.01 8.09
CA ARG A 44 -3.39 5.18 8.09
C ARG A 44 -4.39 5.17 9.23
N VAL A 45 -4.73 3.99 9.75
CA VAL A 45 -5.55 3.81 10.94
C VAL A 45 -4.61 3.84 12.14
N LYS A 46 -4.63 4.92 12.92
CA LYS A 46 -3.83 5.08 14.15
C LYS A 46 -3.74 3.76 14.94
N GLU A 47 -2.54 3.44 15.43
CA GLU A 47 -2.16 2.23 16.20
C GLU A 47 -3.22 1.79 17.23
N ASP A 48 -3.97 2.73 17.77
CA ASP A 48 -5.07 2.57 18.73
C ASP A 48 -6.15 1.55 18.28
N VAL A 49 -6.47 1.46 16.98
CA VAL A 49 -7.55 0.58 16.48
C VAL A 49 -7.08 -0.86 16.31
N ILE A 50 -5.81 -1.06 15.96
CA ILE A 50 -5.23 -2.40 15.74
C ILE A 50 -5.13 -3.14 17.08
N ILE A 51 -4.70 -2.44 18.15
CA ILE A 51 -4.68 -3.00 19.51
C ILE A 51 -6.11 -3.35 19.98
N GLY A 52 -7.11 -2.56 19.58
CA GLY A 52 -8.52 -2.83 19.87
C GLY A 52 -9.04 -4.11 19.20
N PHE A 53 -8.62 -4.39 17.96
CA PHE A 53 -9.05 -5.58 17.22
C PHE A 53 -8.47 -6.87 17.82
N TYR A 54 -7.20 -6.86 18.25
CA TYR A 54 -6.57 -8.03 18.88
C TYR A 54 -7.06 -8.30 20.31
N LYS A 55 -7.60 -7.30 21.02
CA LYS A 55 -8.21 -7.51 22.34
C LYS A 55 -9.63 -8.07 22.28
N ALA A 56 -10.28 -8.00 21.11
CA ALA A 56 -11.63 -8.50 20.89
C ALA A 56 -11.68 -9.95 20.37
N VAL A 57 -10.52 -10.61 20.25
CA VAL A 57 -10.37 -12.02 19.87
C VAL A 57 -9.93 -12.84 21.08
#